data_AF-W6K6P0-F1
#
_entry.id   AF-W6K6P0-F1
#
_cell.length_a   1.000
_cell.length_b   1.000
_cell.length_c   1.000
_cell.angle_alpha   90.00
_cell.angle_beta   90.00
_cell.angle_gamma   90.00
#
_symmetry.space_group_name_H-M   'P 1'
#
loop_
_entity.id
_entity.type
_entity.pdbx_description
1 polymer ?
#
loop_
_entity_poly.entity_id
_entity_poly.type
_entity_poly.pdbx_seq_one_letter_code
_entity_poly.pdbx_strand_id
1 'polypeptide(L)'
;MGEFVPLIIKTTMSAASMAQQQQQKKAAAAQQQAAANRELQQIYQKQAIEDRKRQEKLRKDQASARARFGASGLSAAGGSAAALVQGMEKEAAQESRDSWDMTQHAVEDINIRTRNLLDSAKTNPLDIARFAVGTAFKAKNVLDDYNAKAKLEQ
;
A
#
# COMPACT_ATOMS: atom_id res chain seq x y z
N MET A 1 -52.08 20.77 6.57
CA MET A 1 -50.94 21.21 5.74
C MET A 1 -49.75 21.34 6.67
N GLY A 2 -48.88 20.33 6.70
CA GLY A 2 -47.84 20.20 7.72
C GLY A 2 -46.69 21.19 7.52
N GLU A 3 -46.29 21.84 8.59
CA GLU A 3 -45.11 22.72 8.63
C GLU A 3 -43.85 21.86 8.58
N PHE A 4 -43.13 21.92 7.45
CA PHE A 4 -41.78 21.40 7.35
C PHE A 4 -40.82 22.42 7.97
N VAL A 5 -40.42 22.20 9.22
CA VAL A 5 -39.29 22.92 9.82
C VAL A 5 -38.00 22.31 9.29
N PRO A 6 -37.19 23.01 8.48
CA PRO A 6 -35.88 22.50 8.10
C PRO A 6 -34.99 22.46 9.34
N LEU A 7 -34.60 21.26 9.74
CA LEU A 7 -33.65 21.02 10.81
C LEU A 7 -32.27 21.53 10.35
N ILE A 8 -31.96 22.80 10.63
CA ILE A 8 -30.63 23.36 10.38
C ILE A 8 -29.69 22.81 11.46
N ILE A 9 -28.98 21.74 11.14
CA ILE A 9 -27.89 21.22 11.97
C ILE A 9 -26.77 22.26 11.97
N LYS A 10 -26.72 23.09 13.02
CA LYS A 10 -25.59 24.00 13.27
C LYS A 10 -24.40 23.20 13.77
N THR A 11 -23.54 22.73 12.88
CA THR A 11 -22.21 22.22 13.23
C THR A 11 -21.25 23.38 13.50
N THR A 12 -21.41 24.05 14.64
CA THR A 12 -20.32 24.87 15.21
C THR A 12 -19.28 23.95 15.83
N MET A 13 -18.48 23.28 14.99
CA MET A 13 -17.25 22.65 15.45
C MET A 13 -16.28 23.78 15.85
N SER A 14 -15.95 23.84 17.14
CA SER A 14 -15.01 24.82 17.67
C SER A 14 -13.61 24.56 17.13
N ALA A 15 -12.86 25.60 16.76
CA ALA A 15 -11.50 25.48 16.21
C ALA A 15 -10.54 24.67 17.11
N ALA A 16 -10.78 24.66 18.42
CA ALA A 16 -10.06 23.83 19.39
C ALA A 16 -10.25 22.31 19.14
N SER A 17 -11.48 21.86 18.87
CA SER A 17 -11.77 20.46 18.52
C SER A 17 -11.07 20.02 17.22
N MET A 18 -10.88 20.96 16.29
CA MET A 18 -10.19 20.71 15.01
C MET A 18 -8.68 20.58 15.19
N ALA A 19 -8.06 21.46 15.98
CA ALA A 19 -6.63 21.39 16.28
C ALA A 19 -6.25 20.06 16.95
N GLN A 20 -7.09 19.62 17.89
CA GLN A 20 -6.90 18.37 18.62
C GLN A 20 -7.05 17.14 17.72
N GLN A 21 -8.03 17.12 16.80
CA GLN A 21 -8.17 16.07 15.79
C GLN A 21 -6.98 16.01 14.83
N GLN A 22 -6.44 17.16 14.42
CA GLN A 22 -5.29 17.22 13.51
C GLN A 22 -4.01 16.67 14.17
N GLN A 23 -3.79 16.97 15.46
CA GLN A 23 -2.70 16.38 16.24
C GLN A 23 -2.85 14.87 16.40
N GLN A 24 -4.06 14.37 16.68
CA GLN A 24 -4.32 12.93 16.76
C GLN A 24 -4.06 12.21 15.43
N LYS A 25 -4.49 12.79 14.30
CA LYS A 25 -4.23 12.24 12.97
C LYS A 25 -2.73 12.19 12.63
N LYS A 26 -1.98 13.25 12.95
CA LYS A 26 -0.52 13.28 12.75
C LYS A 26 0.18 12.24 13.61
N ALA A 27 -0.21 12.08 14.88
CA ALA A 27 0.34 11.07 15.76
C ALA A 27 0.03 9.65 15.25
N ALA A 28 -1.20 9.39 14.81
CA ALA A 28 -1.59 8.11 14.23
C ALA A 28 -0.80 7.80 12.93
N ALA A 29 -0.63 8.78 12.04
CA ALA A 29 0.17 8.63 10.82
C ALA A 29 1.64 8.32 11.14
N ALA A 30 2.24 9.01 12.10
CA ALA A 30 3.62 8.76 12.53
C ALA A 30 3.81 7.34 13.12
N GLN A 31 2.85 6.87 13.91
CA GLN A 31 2.86 5.50 14.45
C GLN A 31 2.76 4.45 13.34
N GLN A 32 1.89 4.66 12.34
CA GLN A 32 1.75 3.76 11.20
C GLN A 32 3.01 3.73 10.34
N GLN A 33 3.66 4.88 10.14
CA GLN A 33 4.92 4.96 9.39
C GLN A 33 6.05 4.21 10.11
N ALA A 34 6.13 4.32 11.44
CA ALA A 34 7.06 3.54 12.24
C ALA A 34 6.77 2.03 12.26
N ALA A 35 5.50 1.63 12.11
CA ALA A 35 5.11 0.22 11.95
C ALA A 35 5.52 -0.31 10.57
N ALA A 36 5.24 0.44 9.51
CA ALA A 36 5.63 0.10 8.13
C ALA A 36 7.16 -0.06 8.00
N ASN A 37 7.95 0.86 8.58
CA ASN A 37 9.41 0.75 8.57
C ASN A 37 9.92 -0.53 9.28
N ARG A 38 9.27 -0.92 10.39
CA ARG A 38 9.60 -2.17 11.09
C ARG A 38 9.25 -3.38 10.24
N GLU A 39 8.11 -3.36 9.56
CA GLU A 39 7.69 -4.42 8.64
C GLU A 39 8.68 -4.58 7.49
N LEU A 40 9.08 -3.48 6.85
CA LEU A 40 10.10 -3.47 5.79
C LEU A 40 11.43 -4.05 6.29
N GLN A 41 11.91 -3.64 7.47
CA GLN A 41 13.14 -4.19 8.05
C GLN A 41 13.04 -5.70 8.30
N GLN A 42 11.87 -6.20 8.73
CA GLN A 42 11.66 -7.63 8.91
C GLN A 42 11.65 -8.38 7.58
N ILE A 43 11.04 -7.81 6.54
CA ILE A 43 11.02 -8.39 5.20
C ILE A 43 12.45 -8.52 4.67
N TYR A 44 13.26 -7.47 4.74
CA TYR A 44 14.66 -7.51 4.28
C TYR A 44 15.50 -8.51 5.09
N GLN A 45 15.33 -8.58 6.41
CA GLN A 45 16.03 -9.56 7.24
C GLN A 45 15.64 -11.00 6.89
N LYS A 46 14.34 -11.27 6.72
CA LYS A 46 13.86 -12.59 6.29
C LYS A 46 14.41 -12.95 4.92
N GLN A 47 14.38 -12.02 3.97
CA GLN A 47 14.93 -12.26 2.64
C GLN A 47 16.42 -12.60 2.67
N ALA A 48 17.22 -11.85 3.42
CA ALA A 48 18.65 -12.14 3.58
C ALA A 48 18.94 -13.51 4.22
N ILE A 49 18.07 -14.00 5.11
CA ILE A 49 18.19 -15.34 5.71
C ILE A 49 17.81 -16.41 4.68
N GLU A 50 16.69 -16.24 3.98
CA GLU A 50 16.22 -17.19 2.97
C GLU A 50 17.18 -17.27 1.77
N ASP A 51 17.79 -16.16 1.35
CA ASP A 51 18.83 -16.14 0.31
C ASP A 51 20.04 -16.99 0.71
N ARG A 52 20.52 -16.85 1.96
CA ARG A 52 21.61 -17.67 2.48
C ARG A 52 21.25 -19.15 2.52
N LYS A 53 20.05 -19.49 3.02
CA LYS A 53 19.57 -20.87 3.05
C LYS A 53 19.49 -21.49 1.65
N ARG A 54 19.01 -20.73 0.66
CA ARG A 54 18.93 -21.19 -0.74
C ARG A 54 20.30 -21.44 -1.34
N GLN A 55 21.26 -20.53 -1.12
CA GLN A 55 22.64 -20.73 -1.56
C GLN A 55 23.29 -21.97 -0.92
N GLU A 56 23.08 -22.19 0.37
CA GLU A 56 23.57 -23.38 1.06
C GLU A 56 22.92 -24.66 0.55
N LYS A 57 21.61 -24.64 0.29
CA LYS A 57 20.88 -25.76 -0.29
C LYS A 57 21.42 -26.11 -1.68
N LEU A 58 21.55 -25.12 -2.57
CA LEU A 58 22.13 -25.32 -3.90
C LEU A 58 23.53 -25.94 -3.82
N ARG A 59 24.39 -25.43 -2.94
CA ARG A 59 25.74 -26.00 -2.73
C ARG A 59 25.70 -27.45 -2.29
N LYS A 60 24.83 -27.80 -1.34
CA LYS A 60 24.65 -29.17 -0.86
C LYS A 60 24.13 -30.08 -1.97
N ASP A 61 23.17 -29.62 -2.74
CA ASP A 61 22.56 -30.39 -3.81
C ASP A 61 23.55 -30.63 -4.96
N GLN A 62 24.36 -29.63 -5.33
CA GLN A 62 25.46 -29.80 -6.29
C GLN A 62 26.53 -30.77 -5.79
N ALA A 63 26.93 -30.66 -4.52
CA ALA A 63 27.91 -31.57 -3.93
C ALA A 63 27.39 -33.02 -3.89
N SER A 64 26.12 -33.19 -3.52
CA SER A 64 25.43 -34.48 -3.51
C SER A 64 25.33 -35.08 -4.93
N ALA A 65 24.96 -34.26 -5.93
CA ALA A 65 24.92 -34.70 -7.32
C ALA A 65 26.30 -35.16 -7.80
N ARG A 66 27.35 -34.36 -7.57
CA ARG A 66 28.74 -34.73 -7.92
C ARG A 66 29.20 -36.00 -7.22
N ALA A 67 28.88 -36.17 -5.94
CA ALA A 67 29.23 -37.37 -5.18
C ALA A 67 28.51 -38.62 -5.72
N ARG A 68 27.22 -38.50 -6.08
CA ARG A 68 26.44 -39.58 -6.68
C ARG A 68 26.99 -39.98 -8.04
N PHE A 69 27.33 -39.01 -8.89
CA PHE A 69 27.95 -39.29 -10.20
C PHE A 69 29.32 -39.95 -10.04
N GLY A 70 30.15 -39.45 -9.11
CA GLY A 70 31.43 -40.08 -8.80
C GLY A 70 31.28 -41.52 -8.32
N ALA A 71 30.28 -41.79 -7.46
CA ALA A 71 29.98 -43.13 -6.96
C ALA A 71 29.45 -44.07 -8.05
N SER A 72 28.76 -43.56 -9.08
CA SER A 72 28.30 -44.35 -10.22
C SER A 72 29.33 -44.50 -11.34
N GLY A 73 30.57 -44.00 -11.13
CA GLY A 73 31.64 -44.05 -12.13
C GLY A 73 31.45 -43.07 -13.29
N LEU A 74 30.48 -42.16 -13.19
CA LEU A 74 30.22 -41.12 -14.18
C LEU A 74 30.93 -39.82 -13.77
N SER A 75 31.64 -39.22 -14.72
CA SER A 75 32.18 -37.87 -14.50
C SER A 75 31.05 -36.85 -14.53
N ALA A 76 30.89 -36.09 -13.44
CA ALA A 76 29.96 -34.96 -13.38
C ALA A 76 30.34 -33.81 -14.34
N ALA A 77 31.54 -33.87 -14.96
CA ALA A 77 32.07 -32.83 -15.84
C ALA A 77 31.61 -32.94 -17.31
N GLY A 78 30.87 -34.00 -17.69
CA GLY A 78 30.47 -34.22 -19.08
C GLY A 78 29.08 -34.83 -19.26
N GLY A 79 28.50 -34.61 -20.45
CA GLY A 79 27.23 -35.22 -20.87
C GLY A 79 26.02 -34.85 -20.00
N SER A 80 25.13 -35.81 -19.80
CA SER A 80 23.85 -35.62 -19.11
C SER A 80 24.00 -35.21 -17.63
N ALA A 81 25.08 -35.62 -16.97
CA ALA A 81 25.35 -35.26 -15.57
C ALA A 81 25.67 -33.76 -15.42
N ALA A 82 26.43 -33.20 -16.35
CA ALA A 82 26.71 -31.76 -16.39
C ALA A 82 25.44 -30.94 -16.72
N ALA A 83 24.60 -31.44 -17.64
CA ALA A 83 23.32 -30.80 -17.98
C ALA A 83 22.35 -30.74 -16.79
N LEU A 84 22.32 -31.78 -15.94
CA LEU A 84 21.50 -31.78 -14.73
C LEU A 84 21.98 -30.75 -13.71
N VAL A 85 23.30 -30.67 -13.47
CA VAL A 85 23.88 -29.66 -12.56
C VAL A 85 23.61 -28.24 -13.06
N GLN A 86 23.78 -28.00 -14.36
CA GLN A 86 23.43 -26.71 -14.98
C GLN A 86 21.92 -26.40 -14.91
N GLY A 87 21.07 -27.40 -15.05
CA GLY A 87 19.62 -27.26 -14.87
C GLY A 87 19.26 -26.81 -13.46
N MET A 88 19.87 -27.43 -12.44
CA MET A 88 19.68 -27.05 -11.03
C MET A 88 20.16 -25.63 -10.74
N GLU A 89 21.26 -25.19 -11.33
CA GLU A 89 21.74 -23.81 -11.23
C GLU A 89 20.75 -22.82 -11.86
N LYS A 90 20.21 -23.17 -13.03
CA LYS A 90 19.22 -22.34 -13.73
C LYS A 90 17.91 -22.23 -12.96
N GLU A 91 17.43 -23.33 -12.40
CA GLU A 91 16.22 -23.38 -11.57
C GLU A 91 16.41 -22.55 -10.30
N ALA A 92 17.54 -22.70 -9.61
CA ALA A 92 17.86 -21.88 -8.45
C ALA A 92 17.97 -20.37 -8.79
N ALA A 93 18.50 -20.04 -9.97
CA ALA A 93 18.56 -18.66 -10.45
C ALA A 93 17.16 -18.09 -10.75
N GLN A 94 16.24 -18.90 -11.29
CA GLN A 94 14.84 -18.51 -11.51
C GLN A 94 14.12 -18.30 -10.18
N GLU A 95 14.22 -19.26 -9.26
CA GLU A 95 13.61 -19.16 -7.91
C GLU A 95 14.14 -17.94 -7.14
N SER A 96 15.42 -17.60 -7.31
CA SER A 96 16.00 -16.37 -6.73
C SER A 96 15.37 -15.10 -7.30
N ARG A 97 15.08 -15.05 -8.60
CA ARG A 97 14.42 -13.91 -9.24
C ARG A 97 12.96 -13.78 -8.80
N ASP A 98 12.22 -14.89 -8.84
CA ASP A 98 10.80 -14.89 -8.48
C ASP A 98 10.60 -14.44 -7.02
N SER A 99 11.46 -14.91 -6.11
CA SER A 99 11.44 -14.47 -4.72
C SER A 99 11.79 -12.99 -4.54
N TRP A 100 12.71 -12.48 -5.37
CA TRP A 100 13.04 -11.05 -5.34
C TRP A 100 11.86 -10.21 -5.81
N ASP A 101 11.21 -10.60 -6.91
CA ASP A 101 10.01 -9.93 -7.44
C ASP A 101 8.87 -9.95 -6.42
N MET A 102 8.59 -11.09 -5.78
CA MET A 102 7.60 -11.17 -4.71
C MET A 102 7.91 -10.22 -3.55
N THR A 103 9.18 -10.07 -3.19
CA THR A 103 9.58 -9.16 -2.12
C THR A 103 9.43 -7.70 -2.54
N GLN A 104 9.75 -7.36 -3.78
CA GLN A 104 9.52 -6.01 -4.32
C GLN A 104 8.03 -5.67 -4.31
N HIS A 105 7.16 -6.61 -4.70
CA HIS A 105 5.72 -6.42 -4.61
C HIS A 105 5.24 -6.16 -3.18
N ALA A 106 5.72 -6.94 -2.21
CA ALA A 106 5.38 -6.74 -0.81
C ALA A 106 5.82 -5.36 -0.28
N VAL A 107 7.02 -4.90 -0.67
CA VAL A 107 7.54 -3.57 -0.32
C VAL A 107 6.69 -2.46 -0.97
N GLU A 108 6.34 -2.60 -2.23
CA GLU A 108 5.52 -1.61 -2.94
C GLU A 108 4.11 -1.51 -2.32
N ASP A 109 3.49 -2.64 -1.97
CA ASP A 109 2.20 -2.66 -1.28
C ASP A 109 2.23 -1.94 0.07
N ILE A 110 3.32 -2.08 0.83
CA ILE A 110 3.52 -1.33 2.10
C ILE A 110 3.66 0.17 1.81
N ASN A 111 4.40 0.54 0.77
CA ASN A 111 4.61 1.94 0.38
C ASN A 111 3.31 2.59 -0.11
N ILE A 112 2.51 1.90 -0.91
CA ILE A 112 1.20 2.39 -1.40
C ILE A 112 0.24 2.57 -0.22
N ARG A 113 0.13 1.58 0.68
CA ARG A 113 -0.71 1.69 1.87
C ARG A 113 -0.30 2.89 2.73
N THR A 114 1.00 3.05 2.96
CA THR A 114 1.53 4.19 3.74
C THR A 114 1.24 5.54 3.07
N ARG A 115 1.40 5.63 1.74
CA ARG A 115 1.06 6.84 0.96
C ARG A 115 -0.43 7.17 1.04
N ASN A 116 -1.31 6.19 0.84
CA ASN A 116 -2.76 6.37 0.88
C ASN A 116 -3.25 6.84 2.27
N LEU A 117 -2.63 6.34 3.34
CA LEU A 117 -2.93 6.75 4.71
C LEU A 117 -2.45 8.19 4.98
N LEU A 118 -1.28 8.55 4.45
CA LEU A 118 -0.75 9.92 4.56
C LEU A 118 -1.60 10.93 3.79
N ASP A 119 -2.09 10.59 2.59
CA ASP A 119 -2.99 11.43 1.82
C ASP A 119 -4.38 11.55 2.46
N SER A 120 -4.90 10.45 3.03
CA SER A 120 -6.15 10.47 3.80
C SER A 120 -6.04 11.30 5.09
N ALA A 121 -4.84 11.41 5.68
CA ALA A 121 -4.59 12.28 6.82
C ALA A 121 -4.53 13.76 6.43
N LYS A 122 -4.19 14.08 5.17
CA LYS A 122 -4.10 15.46 4.63
C LYS A 122 -5.43 15.99 4.11
N THR A 123 -6.32 15.14 3.60
CA THR A 123 -7.64 15.57 3.10
C THR A 123 -8.52 16.06 4.27
N ASN A 124 -8.79 17.38 4.27
CA ASN A 124 -9.60 18.01 5.29
C ASN A 124 -11.10 17.73 5.02
N PRO A 125 -11.88 17.24 6.00
CA PRO A 125 -13.34 17.14 5.84
C PRO A 125 -14.02 18.50 5.62
N LEU A 126 -13.33 19.60 5.95
CA LEU A 126 -13.76 20.98 5.72
C LEU A 126 -13.68 21.42 4.26
N ASP A 127 -12.79 20.84 3.44
CA ASP A 127 -12.75 21.18 2.00
C ASP A 127 -13.99 20.60 1.28
N ILE A 128 -14.42 19.41 1.70
CA ILE A 128 -15.65 18.77 1.23
C ILE A 128 -16.88 19.57 1.71
N ALA A 129 -16.89 19.99 2.99
CA ALA A 129 -17.98 20.80 3.53
C ALA A 129 -18.05 22.20 2.91
N ARG A 130 -16.91 22.86 2.66
CA ARG A 130 -16.87 24.16 1.97
C ARG A 130 -17.35 24.07 0.52
N PHE A 131 -16.98 23.00 -0.18
CA PHE A 131 -17.48 22.74 -1.53
C PHE A 131 -19.00 22.53 -1.53
N ALA A 132 -19.53 21.71 -0.62
CA ALA A 132 -20.97 21.47 -0.50
C ALA A 132 -21.79 22.69 -0.05
N VAL A 133 -21.24 23.50 0.87
CA VAL A 133 -21.90 24.73 1.33
C VAL A 133 -21.86 25.82 0.25
N GLY A 134 -20.75 25.93 -0.50
CA GLY A 134 -20.61 26.89 -1.60
C GLY A 134 -21.58 26.61 -2.76
N THR A 135 -21.80 25.33 -3.10
CA THR A 135 -22.78 24.95 -4.14
C THR A 135 -24.21 25.16 -3.66
N ALA A 136 -24.52 24.86 -2.39
CA ALA A 136 -25.85 25.08 -1.82
C ALA A 136 -26.24 26.57 -1.76
N PHE A 137 -25.29 27.46 -1.41
CA PHE A 137 -25.54 28.91 -1.39
C PHE A 137 -25.80 29.47 -2.79
N LYS A 138 -25.04 28.98 -3.78
CA LYS A 138 -25.20 29.41 -5.18
C LYS A 138 -26.55 28.97 -5.75
N ALA A 139 -27.02 27.76 -5.42
CA ALA A 139 -28.33 27.27 -5.84
C ALA A 139 -29.49 28.06 -5.21
N LYS A 140 -29.38 28.42 -3.92
CA LYS A 140 -30.42 29.18 -3.23
C LYS A 140 -30.60 30.59 -3.83
N ASN A 141 -29.51 31.30 -4.10
CA ASN A 141 -29.59 32.64 -4.71
C ASN A 141 -30.21 32.61 -6.10
N VAL A 142 -29.97 31.55 -6.88
CA VAL A 142 -30.61 31.40 -8.21
C VAL A 142 -32.11 31.16 -8.06
N LEU A 143 -32.55 30.31 -7.12
CA LEU A 143 -33.98 30.09 -6.87
C LEU A 143 -34.71 31.35 -6.38
N ASP A 144 -34.08 32.13 -5.51
CA ASP A 144 -34.67 33.38 -5.00
C ASP A 144 -34.81 34.44 -6.12
N ASP A 145 -33.87 34.49 -7.06
CA ASP A 145 -33.90 35.42 -8.21
C ASP A 145 -34.97 35.03 -9.26
N TYR A 146 -35.20 33.73 -9.47
CA TYR A 146 -36.30 33.25 -10.32
C TYR A 146 -37.69 33.56 -9.73
N ASN A 147 -37.86 33.41 -8.41
CA ASN A 147 -39.13 33.72 -7.74
C ASN A 147 -39.41 35.23 -7.64
N ALA A 148 -38.36 36.06 -7.54
CA ALA A 148 -38.51 37.51 -7.56
C ALA A 148 -38.97 38.03 -8.93
N LYS A 149 -38.47 37.44 -10.02
CA LYS A 149 -38.91 37.79 -11.39
C LYS A 149 -40.35 37.33 -11.67
N ALA A 150 -40.75 36.15 -11.19
CA ALA A 150 -42.10 35.64 -11.36
C ALA A 150 -43.19 36.47 -10.65
N LYS A 151 -42.82 37.24 -9.61
CA LYS A 151 -43.75 38.13 -8.88
C LYS A 151 -43.88 39.54 -9.47
N LEU A 152 -43.05 39.91 -10.46
CA LEU A 152 -43.10 41.22 -11.12
C LEU A 152 -43.93 41.21 -12.41
N GLU A 153 -44.42 40.06 -12.86
CA GLU A 153 -45.25 39.91 -14.07
C GLU A 153 -46.74 39.59 -13.79
N GLN A 154 -47.24 39.83 -12.57
CA GLN A 154 -48.68 39.86 -12.24
C GLN A 154 -49.07 41.23 -11.70
#